data_AF-A0A7C6AZD6-F1
#
_entry.id   AF-A0A7C6AZD6-F1
#
_cell.length_a   1.000
_cell.length_b   1.000
_cell.length_c   1.000
_cell.angle_alpha   90.00
_cell.angle_beta   90.00
_cell.angle_gamma   90.00
#
_symmetry.space_group_name_H-M   'P 1'
#
loop_
_entity.id
_entity.type
_entity.pdbx_description
1 polymer ?
#
loop_
_entity_poly.entity_id
_entity_poly.type
_entity_poly.pdbx_seq_one_letter_code
_entity_poly.pdbx_strand_id
1 'polypeptide(L)'
;MSIWNKILICLILLASLAMWYLGMRALATHRAWRTAAKKLQTELAQLEAERTRLIEGDASTRGIRQLQVELAKYTLQRGRVWNSCRPIRVDVRQDPQTGVVVQVSLSVDRLGLTGLQDVQELPVDSLVYLFDEREIQNGGVYLGAFRVAAVTPRQQDQPAMVQLDSVFHLTNREVQRLQRAMQAAQQGGVGWTLCELLPKDDHEIFAGLDANTLAQILPKSVVDEYVRDGKPSDPNNPNSPPFFRKLRDYESAIRHLSLKRAELIDQVAALQADKNRLDAALADSQREAQARDQEIARFQQELQRAELERDLAVNHLKAVEDTLSRVTTARDTLIEQNRVTAGEIAQAQEKAYQLIEQRVRSMAQVEQQVSQHTTAAGAQN
;
A
#
# COMPACT_ATOMS: atom_id res chain seq x y z
N MET A 1 24.91 -11.15 -133.30
CA MET A 1 25.22 -10.75 -131.90
C MET A 1 26.57 -11.32 -131.50
N SER A 2 27.51 -10.47 -131.07
CA SER A 2 28.86 -10.88 -130.62
C SER A 2 28.80 -11.81 -129.41
N ILE A 3 29.66 -12.83 -129.36
CA ILE A 3 29.81 -13.80 -128.25
C ILE A 3 30.04 -13.07 -126.91
N TRP A 4 30.79 -11.96 -126.95
CA TRP A 4 31.01 -11.10 -125.79
C TRP A 4 29.73 -10.51 -125.21
N ASN A 5 28.75 -10.19 -126.04
CA ASN A 5 27.47 -9.65 -125.56
C ASN A 5 26.64 -10.73 -124.84
N LYS A 6 26.73 -11.99 -125.26
CA LYS A 6 26.06 -13.13 -124.59
C LYS A 6 26.69 -13.43 -123.22
N ILE A 7 28.02 -13.41 -123.14
CA ILE A 7 28.76 -13.61 -121.87
C ILE A 7 28.44 -12.47 -120.90
N LEU A 8 28.43 -11.22 -121.38
CA LEU A 8 28.13 -10.04 -120.57
C LEU A 8 26.67 -10.04 -120.07
N ILE A 9 25.70 -10.43 -120.90
CA ILE A 9 24.31 -10.62 -120.47
C ILE A 9 24.20 -11.71 -119.40
N CYS A 10 24.89 -12.86 -119.57
CA CYS A 10 24.85 -13.96 -118.61
C CYS A 10 25.46 -13.57 -117.26
N LEU A 11 26.56 -12.81 -117.27
CA LEU A 11 27.24 -12.33 -116.07
C LEU A 11 26.41 -11.27 -115.32
N ILE A 12 25.74 -10.37 -116.05
CA ILE A 12 24.77 -9.41 -115.47
C ILE A 12 23.58 -10.17 -114.83
N LEU A 13 23.10 -11.24 -115.46
CA LEU A 13 21.98 -12.04 -114.95
C LEU A 13 22.36 -12.82 -113.68
N LEU A 14 23.58 -13.37 -113.61
CA LEU A 14 24.10 -14.01 -112.40
C LEU A 14 24.34 -13.00 -111.27
N ALA A 15 24.90 -11.83 -111.59
CA ALA A 15 25.12 -10.75 -110.62
C ALA A 15 23.80 -10.18 -110.07
N SER A 16 22.76 -10.04 -110.91
CA SER A 16 21.44 -9.59 -110.46
C SER A 16 20.76 -10.62 -109.56
N LEU A 17 20.92 -11.91 -109.82
CA LEU A 17 20.41 -12.98 -108.96
C LEU A 17 21.10 -13.00 -107.58
N ALA A 18 22.43 -12.82 -107.56
CA ALA A 18 23.20 -12.72 -106.32
C ALA A 18 22.83 -11.46 -105.51
N MET A 19 22.69 -10.31 -106.18
CA MET A 19 22.23 -9.07 -105.55
C MET A 19 20.81 -9.22 -105.00
N TRP A 20 19.91 -9.90 -105.72
CA TRP A 20 18.55 -10.17 -105.26
C TRP A 20 18.52 -11.08 -104.03
N TYR A 21 19.32 -12.16 -104.02
CA TYR A 21 19.44 -13.05 -102.86
C TYR A 21 20.01 -12.33 -101.63
N LEU A 22 21.09 -11.56 -101.81
CA LEU A 22 21.68 -10.75 -100.74
C LEU A 22 20.71 -9.67 -100.25
N GLY A 23 19.97 -9.03 -101.16
CA GLY A 23 18.91 -8.07 -100.83
C GLY A 23 17.78 -8.69 -100.01
N MET A 24 17.30 -9.88 -100.40
CA MET A 24 16.31 -10.62 -99.62
C MET A 24 16.84 -11.02 -98.23
N ARG A 25 18.09 -11.49 -98.14
CA ARG A 25 18.69 -11.88 -96.85
C ARG A 25 18.96 -10.66 -95.96
N ALA A 26 19.38 -9.54 -96.52
CA ALA A 26 19.51 -8.26 -95.82
C ALA A 26 18.15 -7.76 -95.31
N LEU A 27 17.08 -7.91 -96.09
CA LEU A 27 15.74 -7.54 -95.69
C LEU A 27 15.19 -8.48 -94.61
N ALA A 28 15.44 -9.79 -94.71
CA ALA A 28 15.06 -10.78 -93.69
C ALA A 28 15.79 -10.54 -92.35
N THR A 29 17.09 -10.26 -92.40
CA THR A 29 17.87 -9.91 -91.20
C THR A 29 17.42 -8.58 -90.60
N HIS A 30 17.16 -7.55 -91.41
CA HIS A 30 16.60 -6.29 -90.93
C HIS A 30 15.21 -6.46 -90.31
N ARG A 31 14.35 -7.33 -90.88
CA ARG A 31 13.06 -7.70 -90.29
C ARG A 31 13.26 -8.39 -88.94
N ALA A 32 14.14 -9.37 -88.85
CA ALA A 32 14.45 -10.09 -87.62
C ALA A 32 15.02 -9.17 -86.52
N TRP A 33 15.89 -8.22 -86.88
CA TRP A 33 16.40 -7.23 -85.94
C TRP A 33 15.33 -6.24 -85.50
N ARG A 34 14.43 -5.80 -86.39
CA ARG A 34 13.30 -4.94 -86.00
C ARG A 34 12.34 -5.67 -85.06
N THR A 35 12.04 -6.95 -85.29
CA THR A 35 11.16 -7.72 -84.40
C THR A 35 11.84 -7.97 -83.06
N ALA A 36 13.13 -8.33 -83.04
CA ALA A 36 13.89 -8.49 -81.80
C ALA A 36 14.00 -7.18 -81.01
N ALA A 37 14.30 -6.06 -81.66
CA ALA A 37 14.36 -4.74 -81.03
C ALA A 37 13.00 -4.32 -80.45
N LYS A 38 11.91 -4.54 -81.20
CA LYS A 38 10.56 -4.30 -80.69
C LYS A 38 10.24 -5.17 -79.48
N LYS A 39 10.60 -6.46 -79.51
CA LYS A 39 10.39 -7.39 -78.39
C LYS A 39 11.15 -6.93 -77.13
N LEU A 40 12.43 -6.59 -77.26
CA LEU A 40 13.23 -6.07 -76.14
C LEU A 40 12.68 -4.74 -75.62
N GLN A 41 12.21 -3.86 -76.51
CA GLN A 41 11.58 -2.60 -76.10
C GLN A 41 10.28 -2.83 -75.32
N THR A 42 9.47 -3.81 -75.73
CA THR A 42 8.26 -4.18 -74.99
C THR A 42 8.58 -4.84 -73.65
N GLU A 43 9.61 -5.69 -73.59
CA GLU A 43 10.06 -6.32 -72.34
C GLU A 43 10.61 -5.27 -71.35
N LEU A 44 11.42 -4.31 -71.83
CA LEU A 44 11.90 -3.20 -71.00
C LEU A 44 10.74 -2.35 -70.46
N ALA A 45 9.78 -1.98 -71.31
CA ALA A 45 8.61 -1.21 -70.87
C ALA A 45 7.76 -1.98 -69.84
N GLN A 46 7.63 -3.31 -70.00
CA GLN A 46 6.95 -4.16 -69.02
C GLN A 46 7.70 -4.22 -67.69
N LEU A 47 9.02 -4.41 -67.72
CA LEU A 47 9.84 -4.43 -66.51
C LEU A 47 9.85 -3.07 -65.79
N GLU A 48 9.88 -1.97 -66.52
CA GLU A 48 9.79 -0.62 -65.94
C GLU A 48 8.42 -0.39 -65.29
N ALA A 49 7.33 -0.83 -65.94
CA ALA A 49 5.99 -0.76 -65.37
C ALA A 49 5.85 -1.64 -64.11
N GLU A 50 6.40 -2.86 -64.13
CA GLU A 50 6.39 -3.77 -62.99
C GLU A 50 7.24 -3.23 -61.83
N ARG A 51 8.43 -2.70 -62.11
CA ARG A 51 9.26 -2.02 -61.11
C ARG A 51 8.51 -0.85 -60.46
N THR A 52 7.85 -0.03 -61.27
CA THR A 52 7.08 1.12 -60.77
C THR A 52 5.93 0.64 -59.88
N ARG A 53 5.19 -0.39 -60.33
CA ARG A 53 4.13 -1.04 -59.55
C ARG A 53 4.62 -1.60 -58.22
N LEU A 54 5.79 -2.25 -58.18
CA LEU A 54 6.36 -2.78 -56.94
C LEU A 54 6.81 -1.66 -55.98
N ILE A 55 7.35 -0.56 -56.50
CA ILE A 55 7.84 0.55 -55.67
C ILE A 55 6.68 1.38 -55.11
N GLU A 56 5.73 1.76 -55.96
CA GLU A 56 4.67 2.72 -55.64
C GLU A 56 3.37 2.05 -55.22
N GLY A 57 3.15 0.80 -55.64
CA GLY A 57 1.90 0.06 -55.48
C GLY A 57 0.95 0.27 -56.65
N ASP A 58 -0.21 -0.35 -56.57
CA ASP A 58 -1.36 -0.08 -57.42
C ASP A 58 -2.63 0.06 -56.55
N ALA A 59 -3.81 0.12 -57.19
CA ALA A 59 -5.08 0.27 -56.47
C ALA A 59 -5.44 -0.94 -55.56
N SER A 60 -4.79 -2.10 -55.73
CA SER A 60 -5.12 -3.33 -54.99
C SER A 60 -3.96 -3.87 -54.13
N THR A 61 -2.73 -3.46 -54.40
CA THR A 61 -1.51 -3.95 -53.76
C THR A 61 -0.64 -2.79 -53.30
N ARG A 62 -0.22 -2.84 -52.04
CA ARG A 62 0.63 -1.81 -51.43
C ARG A 62 2.06 -1.93 -51.97
N GLY A 63 2.62 -0.82 -52.41
CA GLY A 63 4.02 -0.75 -52.87
C GLY A 63 5.02 -0.84 -51.71
N ILE A 64 6.28 -1.16 -52.03
CA ILE A 64 7.37 -1.24 -51.05
C ILE A 64 7.49 0.05 -50.23
N ARG A 65 7.34 1.23 -50.86
CA ARG A 65 7.40 2.50 -50.12
C ARG A 65 6.27 2.65 -49.11
N GLN A 66 5.06 2.23 -49.48
CA GLN A 66 3.90 2.29 -48.58
C GLN A 66 4.09 1.31 -47.41
N LEU A 67 4.56 0.10 -47.69
CA LEU A 67 4.89 -0.90 -46.65
C LEU A 67 6.02 -0.43 -45.74
N GLN A 68 7.04 0.27 -46.26
CA GLN A 68 8.09 0.88 -45.45
C GLN A 68 7.55 1.97 -44.52
N VAL A 69 6.65 2.82 -45.00
CA VAL A 69 5.99 3.84 -44.18
C VAL A 69 5.13 3.19 -43.10
N GLU A 70 4.39 2.14 -43.45
CA GLU A 70 3.55 1.40 -42.51
C GLU A 70 4.39 0.67 -41.44
N LEU A 71 5.47 0.00 -41.84
CA LEU A 71 6.42 -0.60 -40.92
C LEU A 71 7.06 0.45 -40.01
N ALA A 72 7.42 1.62 -40.55
CA ALA A 72 7.96 2.73 -39.76
C ALA A 72 6.93 3.24 -38.75
N LYS A 73 5.65 3.35 -39.13
CA LYS A 73 4.54 3.72 -38.23
C LYS A 73 4.42 2.71 -37.07
N TYR A 74 4.37 1.42 -37.37
CA TYR A 74 4.29 0.38 -36.33
C TYR A 74 5.54 0.36 -35.43
N THR A 75 6.73 0.55 -36.01
CA THR A 75 7.99 0.62 -35.25
C THR A 75 8.01 1.82 -34.31
N LEU A 76 7.53 2.99 -34.76
CA LEU A 76 7.45 4.21 -33.96
C LEU A 76 6.40 4.08 -32.83
N GLN A 77 5.26 3.43 -33.10
CA GLN A 77 4.21 3.23 -32.10
C GLN A 77 4.59 2.21 -31.02
N ARG A 78 5.29 1.14 -31.40
CA ARG A 78 5.77 0.10 -30.48
C ARG A 78 6.99 0.55 -29.66
N GLY A 79 7.79 1.46 -30.22
CA GLY A 79 9.08 1.81 -29.67
C GLY A 79 10.09 0.64 -29.75
N ARG A 80 11.17 0.78 -29.00
CA ARG A 80 12.21 -0.26 -28.91
C ARG A 80 11.73 -1.43 -28.06
N VAL A 81 12.02 -2.63 -28.52
CA VAL A 81 11.64 -3.88 -27.86
C VAL A 81 12.85 -4.80 -27.84
N TRP A 82 13.17 -5.32 -26.65
CA TRP A 82 14.24 -6.28 -26.43
C TRP A 82 13.63 -7.59 -25.95
N ASN A 83 13.70 -8.61 -26.82
CA ASN A 83 13.16 -9.94 -26.55
C ASN A 83 14.22 -10.84 -25.91
N SER A 84 13.77 -11.94 -25.32
CA SER A 84 14.58 -13.01 -24.77
C SER A 84 15.56 -12.53 -23.69
N CYS A 85 15.15 -11.51 -22.92
CA CYS A 85 15.93 -11.02 -21.79
C CYS A 85 15.80 -12.02 -20.64
N ARG A 86 16.91 -12.62 -20.22
CA ARG A 86 16.89 -13.66 -19.18
C ARG A 86 17.06 -13.04 -17.81
N PRO A 87 16.13 -13.25 -16.87
CA PRO A 87 16.27 -12.74 -15.52
C PRO A 87 17.30 -13.55 -14.73
N ILE A 88 18.23 -12.83 -14.11
CA ILE A 88 19.32 -13.42 -13.32
C ILE A 88 18.96 -13.35 -11.83
N ARG A 89 18.52 -12.17 -11.38
CA ARG A 89 18.25 -11.92 -9.97
C ARG A 89 17.18 -10.86 -9.78
N VAL A 90 16.34 -11.04 -8.76
CA VAL A 90 15.39 -10.06 -8.26
C VAL A 90 15.69 -9.83 -6.79
N ASP A 91 16.15 -8.64 -6.44
CA ASP A 91 16.45 -8.21 -5.07
C ASP A 91 15.43 -7.18 -4.60
N VAL A 92 15.09 -7.24 -3.33
CA VAL A 92 14.25 -6.24 -2.67
C VAL A 92 15.18 -5.43 -1.78
N ARG A 93 15.44 -4.17 -2.17
CA ARG A 93 16.25 -3.22 -1.41
C ARG A 93 15.33 -2.22 -0.72
N GLN A 94 15.71 -1.80 0.49
CA GLN A 94 15.07 -0.68 1.17
C GLN A 94 15.90 0.57 0.91
N ASP A 95 15.35 1.51 0.14
CA ASP A 95 15.91 2.83 -0.10
C ASP A 95 15.37 3.80 0.98
N PRO A 96 16.25 4.52 1.71
CA PRO A 96 15.85 5.54 2.68
C PRO A 96 14.92 6.63 2.13
N GLN A 97 14.97 6.94 0.83
CA GLN A 97 14.17 8.03 0.23
C GLN A 97 12.89 7.55 -0.47
N THR A 98 12.93 6.41 -1.16
CA THR A 98 11.82 5.92 -1.98
C THR A 98 11.12 4.69 -1.40
N GLY A 99 11.59 4.17 -0.27
CA GLY A 99 11.02 3.01 0.41
C GLY A 99 11.49 1.69 -0.21
N VAL A 100 10.61 0.70 -0.29
CA VAL A 100 10.96 -0.62 -0.84
C VAL A 100 11.09 -0.53 -2.37
N VAL A 101 12.31 -0.68 -2.88
CA VAL A 101 12.65 -0.72 -4.30
C VAL A 101 13.02 -2.14 -4.70
N VAL A 102 12.43 -2.63 -5.78
CA VAL A 102 12.76 -3.94 -6.34
C VAL A 102 13.76 -3.75 -7.46
N GLN A 103 14.96 -4.29 -7.28
CA GLN A 103 16.02 -4.29 -8.27
C GLN A 103 15.99 -5.61 -9.05
N VAL A 104 15.95 -5.52 -10.38
CA VAL A 104 15.92 -6.65 -11.30
C VAL A 104 17.17 -6.62 -12.16
N SER A 105 17.92 -7.73 -12.18
CA SER A 105 19.08 -7.92 -13.04
C SER A 105 18.76 -8.88 -14.17
N LEU A 106 19.02 -8.47 -15.40
CA LEU A 106 18.74 -9.23 -16.62
C LEU A 106 20.00 -9.37 -17.47
N SER A 107 20.15 -10.50 -18.16
CA SER A 107 21.05 -10.61 -19.32
C SER A 107 20.28 -10.47 -20.62
N VAL A 108 20.82 -9.68 -21.54
CA VAL A 108 20.25 -9.42 -22.85
C VAL A 108 21.25 -9.88 -23.91
N ASP A 109 20.88 -10.90 -24.69
CA ASP A 109 21.76 -11.49 -25.72
C ASP A 109 21.95 -10.54 -26.92
N ARG A 110 20.91 -9.74 -27.23
CA ARG A 110 20.88 -8.81 -28.38
C ARG A 110 20.32 -7.46 -27.96
N LEU A 111 21.21 -6.47 -27.85
CA LEU A 111 20.84 -5.06 -27.84
C LEU A 111 20.84 -4.56 -29.30
N GLY A 112 19.68 -4.48 -29.93
CA GLY A 112 19.51 -3.91 -31.27
C GLY A 112 19.03 -4.87 -32.37
N LEU A 113 18.76 -4.30 -33.55
CA LEU A 113 18.32 -5.02 -34.76
C LEU A 113 19.52 -5.67 -35.46
N THR A 114 19.35 -6.92 -35.90
CA THR A 114 20.36 -7.65 -36.70
C THR A 114 20.79 -6.84 -37.93
N GLY A 115 22.09 -6.52 -38.03
CA GLY A 115 22.71 -5.90 -39.20
C GLY A 115 23.11 -4.43 -39.07
N LEU A 116 22.81 -3.77 -37.93
CA LEU A 116 23.25 -2.40 -37.65
C LEU A 116 24.14 -2.41 -36.40
N GLN A 117 25.46 -2.32 -36.58
CA GLN A 117 26.46 -2.52 -35.52
C GLN A 117 26.49 -1.40 -34.45
N ASP A 118 25.81 -0.27 -34.68
CA ASP A 118 25.94 0.94 -33.84
C ASP A 118 24.63 1.40 -33.17
N VAL A 119 23.56 0.61 -33.24
CA VAL A 119 22.27 1.03 -32.69
C VAL A 119 21.72 -0.06 -31.78
N GLN A 120 21.89 0.11 -30.46
CA GLN A 120 20.78 0.42 -29.54
C GLN A 120 21.23 0.27 -28.08
N GLU A 121 21.95 1.26 -27.54
CA GLU A 121 22.14 1.36 -26.09
C GLU A 121 20.80 1.62 -25.41
N LEU A 122 20.44 0.77 -24.45
CA LEU A 122 19.32 1.01 -23.57
C LEU A 122 19.69 2.22 -22.67
N PRO A 123 19.04 3.38 -22.78
CA PRO A 123 19.52 4.57 -22.07
C PRO A 123 19.37 4.40 -20.57
N VAL A 124 20.40 4.76 -19.80
CA VAL A 124 20.29 4.87 -18.34
C VAL A 124 19.23 5.93 -18.00
N ASP A 125 18.50 5.72 -16.91
CA ASP A 125 17.34 6.50 -16.47
C ASP A 125 16.10 6.46 -17.38
N SER A 126 16.10 5.63 -18.45
CA SER A 126 14.89 5.41 -19.24
C SER A 126 13.86 4.54 -18.51
N LEU A 127 12.58 4.79 -18.80
CA LEU A 127 11.47 3.95 -18.36
C LEU A 127 11.28 2.79 -19.32
N VAL A 128 11.18 1.58 -18.77
CA VAL A 128 10.90 0.35 -19.51
C VAL A 128 9.81 -0.46 -18.83
N TYR A 129 9.10 -1.23 -19.63
CA TYR A 129 8.00 -2.10 -19.23
C TYR A 129 8.40 -3.55 -19.44
N LEU A 130 8.24 -4.37 -18.40
CA LEU A 130 8.62 -5.77 -18.43
C LEU A 130 7.40 -6.66 -18.63
N PHE A 131 7.55 -7.64 -19.52
CA PHE A 131 6.56 -8.67 -19.80
C PHE A 131 7.21 -10.05 -19.75
N ASP A 132 6.46 -11.01 -19.26
CA ASP A 132 6.82 -12.42 -19.36
C ASP A 132 6.47 -12.94 -20.77
N GLU A 133 7.43 -13.53 -21.49
CA GLU A 133 7.26 -13.97 -22.89
C GLU A 133 6.42 -15.23 -23.05
N ARG A 134 6.04 -15.88 -21.95
CA ARG A 134 5.11 -17.01 -22.02
C ARG A 134 3.79 -16.57 -22.65
N GLU A 135 3.09 -17.51 -23.26
CA GLU A 135 1.74 -17.24 -23.73
C GLU A 135 0.84 -16.88 -22.55
N ILE A 136 -0.18 -16.05 -22.79
CA ILE A 136 -1.12 -15.61 -21.74
C ILE A 136 -1.77 -16.81 -21.04
N GLN A 137 -2.09 -17.87 -21.79
CA GLN A 137 -2.65 -19.12 -21.25
C GLN A 137 -1.67 -19.86 -20.31
N ASN A 138 -0.37 -19.68 -20.54
CA ASN A 138 0.73 -20.31 -19.79
C ASN A 138 1.34 -19.38 -18.71
N GLY A 139 0.65 -18.27 -18.40
CA GLY A 139 1.05 -17.32 -17.37
C GLY A 139 1.89 -16.14 -17.85
N GLY A 140 1.91 -15.87 -19.16
CA GLY A 140 2.43 -14.64 -19.74
C GLY A 140 1.69 -13.41 -19.22
N VAL A 141 2.41 -12.50 -18.58
CA VAL A 141 1.82 -11.36 -17.87
C VAL A 141 2.73 -10.15 -17.87
N TYR A 142 2.12 -8.98 -17.69
CA TYR A 142 2.83 -7.77 -17.34
C TYR A 142 3.47 -7.88 -15.96
N LEU A 143 4.76 -7.57 -15.88
CA LEU A 143 5.57 -7.74 -14.68
C LEU A 143 5.69 -6.43 -13.90
N GLY A 144 5.86 -5.30 -14.59
CA GLY A 144 5.91 -3.97 -13.98
C GLY A 144 6.62 -2.93 -14.85
N ALA A 145 6.67 -1.71 -14.33
CA ALA A 145 7.41 -0.59 -14.91
C ALA A 145 8.67 -0.33 -14.10
N PHE A 146 9.80 -0.21 -14.80
CA PHE A 146 11.12 -0.11 -14.21
C PHE A 146 11.93 0.98 -14.88
N ARG A 147 12.82 1.61 -14.11
CA ARG A 147 13.82 2.55 -14.60
C ARG A 147 15.12 1.77 -14.83
N VAL A 148 15.80 2.04 -15.93
CA VAL A 148 17.11 1.48 -16.22
C VAL A 148 18.15 2.13 -15.31
N ALA A 149 18.63 1.40 -14.31
CA ALA A 149 19.61 1.89 -13.34
C ALA A 149 21.05 1.82 -13.88
N ALA A 150 21.39 0.74 -14.57
CA ALA A 150 22.70 0.56 -15.17
C ALA A 150 22.64 -0.41 -16.35
N VAL A 151 23.50 -0.19 -17.35
CA VAL A 151 23.71 -1.08 -18.48
C VAL A 151 25.18 -1.37 -18.60
N THR A 152 25.55 -2.64 -18.50
CA THR A 152 26.90 -3.12 -18.80
C THR A 152 26.90 -3.66 -20.22
N PRO A 153 27.65 -3.04 -21.15
CA PRO A 153 27.66 -3.47 -22.55
C PRO A 153 28.25 -4.88 -22.68
N ARG A 154 27.89 -5.55 -23.78
CA ARG A 154 28.38 -6.88 -24.11
C ARG A 154 29.91 -6.87 -24.21
N GLN A 155 30.58 -7.77 -23.51
CA GLN A 155 32.03 -7.99 -23.63
C GLN A 155 32.29 -9.38 -24.19
N GLN A 156 32.76 -9.45 -25.45
CA GLN A 156 33.08 -10.70 -26.15
C GLN A 156 31.91 -11.72 -26.11
N ASP A 157 32.07 -12.81 -25.37
CA ASP A 157 31.10 -13.91 -25.21
C ASP A 157 30.09 -13.70 -24.07
N GLN A 158 30.25 -12.66 -23.24
CA GLN A 158 29.29 -12.38 -22.17
C GLN A 158 28.15 -11.50 -22.67
N PRO A 159 26.88 -11.85 -22.39
CA PRO A 159 25.72 -11.04 -22.77
C PRO A 159 25.75 -9.67 -22.06
N ALA A 160 25.04 -8.70 -22.60
CA ALA A 160 24.90 -7.41 -21.94
C ALA A 160 24.07 -7.56 -20.65
N MET A 161 24.46 -6.86 -19.60
CA MET A 161 23.78 -6.93 -18.31
C MET A 161 23.01 -5.64 -18.05
N VAL A 162 21.73 -5.75 -17.71
CA VAL A 162 20.86 -4.61 -17.43
C VAL A 162 20.37 -4.70 -16.00
N GLN A 163 20.52 -3.62 -15.25
CA GLN A 163 19.95 -3.45 -13.92
C GLN A 163 18.79 -2.48 -13.98
N LEU A 164 17.68 -2.86 -13.36
CA LEU A 164 16.41 -2.15 -13.40
C LEU A 164 15.91 -1.91 -11.99
N ASP A 165 15.42 -0.71 -11.70
CA ASP A 165 14.78 -0.35 -10.43
C ASP A 165 13.29 -0.16 -10.64
N SER A 166 12.45 -0.70 -9.75
CA SER A 166 11.00 -0.46 -9.81
C SER A 166 10.67 1.03 -9.67
N VAL A 167 9.85 1.57 -10.59
CA VAL A 167 9.44 2.99 -10.53
C VAL A 167 8.34 3.23 -9.50
N PHE A 168 7.49 2.24 -9.29
CA PHE A 168 6.39 2.30 -8.34
C PHE A 168 6.60 1.28 -7.21
N HIS A 169 5.99 1.55 -6.06
CA HIS A 169 5.95 0.59 -4.99
C HIS A 169 5.23 -0.70 -5.44
N LEU A 170 5.97 -1.80 -5.44
CA LEU A 170 5.45 -3.12 -5.78
C LEU A 170 4.93 -3.81 -4.52
N THR A 171 3.72 -4.32 -4.61
CA THR A 171 3.11 -5.12 -3.54
C THR A 171 3.81 -6.47 -3.40
N ASN A 172 3.71 -7.11 -2.24
CA ASN A 172 4.23 -8.47 -2.02
C ASN A 172 3.72 -9.47 -3.08
N ARG A 173 2.48 -9.31 -3.56
CA ARG A 173 1.92 -10.15 -4.62
C ARG A 173 2.63 -9.96 -5.96
N GLU A 174 3.01 -8.74 -6.29
CA GLU A 174 3.73 -8.42 -7.54
C GLU A 174 5.20 -8.86 -7.46
N VAL A 175 5.83 -8.70 -6.29
CA VAL A 175 7.18 -9.25 -6.02
C VAL A 175 7.18 -10.77 -6.17
N GLN A 176 6.20 -11.47 -5.58
CA GLN A 176 6.05 -12.92 -5.75
C GLN A 176 5.80 -13.30 -7.21
N ARG A 177 5.05 -12.49 -7.96
CA ARG A 177 4.82 -12.72 -9.39
C ARG A 177 6.12 -12.61 -10.18
N LEU A 178 6.93 -11.59 -9.93
CA LEU A 178 8.27 -11.42 -10.51
C LEU A 178 9.18 -12.61 -10.19
N GLN A 179 9.22 -13.04 -8.93
CA GLN A 179 10.03 -14.19 -8.50
C GLN A 179 9.60 -15.49 -9.18
N ARG A 180 8.29 -15.75 -9.32
CA ARG A 180 7.78 -16.92 -10.05
C ARG A 180 8.10 -16.86 -11.54
N ALA A 181 7.96 -15.69 -12.16
CA ALA A 181 8.33 -15.49 -13.57
C ALA A 181 9.83 -15.71 -13.79
N MET A 182 10.67 -15.31 -12.83
CA MET A 182 12.13 -15.52 -12.88
C MET A 182 12.45 -17.01 -12.78
N GLN A 183 11.86 -17.71 -11.80
CA GLN A 183 12.04 -19.16 -11.65
C GLN A 183 11.64 -19.93 -12.90
N ALA A 184 10.52 -19.55 -13.53
CA ALA A 184 10.07 -20.15 -14.78
C ALA A 184 11.08 -19.94 -15.92
N ALA A 185 11.60 -18.73 -16.09
CA ALA A 185 12.62 -18.43 -17.10
C ALA A 185 13.95 -19.18 -16.85
N GLN A 186 14.33 -19.40 -15.59
CA GLN A 186 15.55 -20.13 -15.24
C GLN A 186 15.45 -21.65 -15.47
N GLN A 187 14.25 -22.22 -15.41
CA GLN A 187 13.99 -23.65 -15.61
C GLN A 187 13.90 -24.06 -17.09
N GLY A 188 14.40 -23.22 -18.01
CA GLY A 188 14.29 -23.44 -19.46
C GLY A 188 13.02 -22.86 -20.09
N GLY A 189 12.28 -22.02 -19.35
CA GLY A 189 11.17 -21.24 -19.88
C GLY A 189 11.62 -20.12 -20.82
N VAL A 190 10.65 -19.51 -21.51
CA VAL A 190 10.84 -18.33 -22.35
C VAL A 190 11.29 -17.14 -21.48
N GLY A 191 12.08 -16.23 -22.05
CA GLY A 191 12.64 -15.08 -21.34
C GLY A 191 11.59 -14.01 -21.01
N TRP A 192 12.07 -12.79 -20.78
CA TRP A 192 11.23 -11.61 -20.61
C TRP A 192 11.43 -10.66 -21.78
N THR A 193 10.37 -9.93 -22.12
CA THR A 193 10.43 -8.84 -23.09
C THR A 193 10.50 -7.50 -22.34
N LEU A 194 11.41 -6.65 -22.77
CA LEU A 194 11.48 -5.26 -22.35
C LEU A 194 10.91 -4.40 -23.47
N CYS A 195 9.97 -3.53 -23.13
CA CYS A 195 9.39 -2.56 -24.06
C CYS A 195 9.68 -1.15 -23.55
N GLU A 196 10.14 -0.25 -24.42
CA GLU A 196 10.28 1.16 -24.09
C GLU A 196 8.91 1.84 -23.95
N LEU A 197 7.96 1.49 -24.82
CA LEU A 197 6.61 2.02 -24.81
C LEU A 197 5.62 0.90 -24.50
N LEU A 198 4.58 1.22 -23.74
CA LEU A 198 3.45 0.30 -23.59
C LEU A 198 2.73 0.18 -24.94
N PRO A 199 2.35 -1.04 -25.36
CA PRO A 199 1.52 -1.22 -26.54
C PRO A 199 0.27 -0.36 -26.44
N LYS A 200 0.05 0.49 -27.44
CA LYS A 200 -1.16 1.30 -27.52
C LYS A 200 -2.33 0.41 -27.88
N ASP A 201 -3.47 0.69 -27.27
CA ASP A 201 -4.71 0.03 -27.63
C ASP A 201 -5.18 0.51 -29.00
N ASP A 202 -5.55 -0.44 -29.86
CA ASP A 202 -6.07 -0.17 -31.20
C ASP A 202 -7.16 -1.18 -31.55
N HIS A 203 -8.11 -0.79 -32.39
CA HIS A 203 -9.22 -1.64 -32.84
C HIS A 203 -8.73 -2.87 -33.61
N GLU A 204 -7.53 -2.82 -34.17
CA GLU A 204 -6.93 -3.90 -34.96
C GLU A 204 -6.08 -4.88 -34.13
N ILE A 205 -5.89 -4.65 -32.82
CA ILE A 205 -4.92 -5.42 -32.01
C ILE A 205 -5.23 -6.93 -31.92
N PHE A 206 -6.49 -7.30 -32.09
CA PHE A 206 -6.96 -8.69 -32.13
C PHE A 206 -7.69 -9.02 -33.44
N ALA A 207 -7.47 -8.24 -34.50
CA ALA A 207 -8.08 -8.51 -35.79
C ALA A 207 -7.73 -9.93 -36.28
N GLY A 208 -8.75 -10.68 -36.71
CA GLY A 208 -8.58 -12.05 -37.20
C GLY A 208 -8.68 -13.15 -36.13
N LEU A 209 -8.78 -12.82 -34.84
CA LEU A 209 -9.10 -13.81 -33.80
C LEU A 209 -10.61 -14.03 -33.70
N ASP A 210 -11.03 -15.29 -33.51
CA ASP A 210 -12.43 -15.64 -33.32
C ASP A 210 -12.89 -15.39 -31.88
N ALA A 211 -14.21 -15.33 -31.68
CA ALA A 211 -14.80 -15.01 -30.38
C ALA A 211 -14.44 -16.03 -29.28
N ASN A 212 -14.24 -17.31 -29.64
CA ASN A 212 -13.87 -18.33 -28.66
C ASN A 212 -12.43 -18.12 -28.17
N THR A 213 -11.50 -17.81 -29.08
CA THR A 213 -10.11 -17.50 -28.71
C THR A 213 -10.04 -16.23 -27.87
N LEU A 214 -10.80 -15.19 -28.23
CA LEU A 214 -10.89 -13.97 -27.42
C LEU A 214 -11.41 -14.24 -26.01
N ALA A 215 -12.43 -15.10 -25.86
CA ALA A 215 -12.96 -15.49 -24.56
C ALA A 215 -11.98 -16.28 -23.68
N GLN A 216 -10.99 -16.94 -24.28
CA GLN A 216 -9.93 -17.66 -23.55
C GLN A 216 -8.82 -16.73 -23.07
N ILE A 217 -8.48 -15.70 -23.85
CA ILE A 217 -7.33 -14.82 -23.58
C ILE A 217 -7.74 -13.61 -22.73
N LEU A 218 -8.95 -13.08 -22.94
CA LEU A 218 -9.41 -11.86 -22.28
C LEU A 218 -10.26 -12.15 -21.04
N PRO A 219 -10.25 -11.26 -20.02
CA PRO A 219 -11.15 -11.36 -18.89
C PRO A 219 -12.62 -11.32 -19.34
N LYS A 220 -13.46 -12.20 -18.78
CA LYS A 220 -14.89 -12.31 -19.13
C LYS A 220 -15.66 -10.99 -19.12
N SER A 221 -15.25 -10.04 -18.27
CA SER A 221 -15.88 -8.72 -18.15
C SER A 221 -15.70 -7.81 -19.37
N VAL A 222 -14.70 -8.07 -20.22
CA VAL A 222 -14.40 -7.23 -21.39
C VAL A 222 -14.56 -7.96 -22.72
N VAL A 223 -14.67 -9.30 -22.74
CA VAL A 223 -14.75 -10.10 -23.97
C VAL A 223 -15.83 -9.57 -24.93
N ASP A 224 -17.03 -9.28 -24.44
CA ASP A 224 -18.13 -8.81 -25.26
C ASP A 224 -17.84 -7.47 -25.96
N GLU A 225 -17.05 -6.60 -25.31
CA GLU A 225 -16.61 -5.32 -25.90
C GLU A 225 -15.72 -5.59 -27.11
N TYR A 226 -14.76 -6.51 -27.00
CA TYR A 226 -13.83 -6.86 -28.08
C TYR A 226 -14.49 -7.68 -29.20
N VAL A 227 -15.45 -8.55 -28.89
CA VAL A 227 -16.18 -9.35 -29.90
C VAL A 227 -17.11 -8.50 -30.76
N ARG A 228 -17.59 -7.38 -30.22
CA ARG A 228 -18.44 -6.41 -30.93
C ARG A 228 -17.63 -5.34 -31.66
N ASP A 229 -16.39 -5.10 -31.25
CA ASP A 229 -15.52 -4.11 -31.88
C ASP A 229 -15.20 -4.50 -33.34
N GLY A 230 -15.29 -3.54 -34.26
CA GLY A 230 -15.14 -3.78 -35.70
C GLY A 230 -16.41 -4.29 -36.41
N LYS A 231 -17.53 -4.48 -35.70
CA LYS A 231 -18.84 -4.82 -36.29
C LYS A 231 -19.76 -3.60 -36.26
N PRO A 232 -20.72 -3.49 -37.20
CA PRO A 232 -21.73 -2.43 -37.16
C PRO A 232 -22.41 -2.40 -35.79
N SER A 233 -22.40 -1.23 -35.15
CA SER A 233 -23.08 -0.98 -33.86
C SER A 233 -24.58 -1.29 -33.94
N ASP A 234 -25.18 -1.16 -35.11
CA ASP A 234 -26.57 -1.54 -35.38
C ASP A 234 -26.58 -2.56 -36.54
N PRO A 235 -27.04 -3.81 -36.30
CA PRO A 235 -27.17 -4.83 -37.34
C PRO A 235 -28.03 -4.40 -38.53
N ASN A 236 -28.95 -3.44 -38.33
CA ASN A 236 -29.86 -2.95 -39.35
C ASN A 236 -29.37 -1.66 -40.03
N ASN A 237 -28.27 -1.06 -39.56
CA ASN A 237 -27.68 0.13 -40.14
C ASN A 237 -26.19 -0.11 -40.49
N PRO A 238 -25.90 -0.48 -41.75
CA PRO A 238 -24.53 -0.72 -42.20
C PRO A 238 -23.62 0.52 -42.15
N ASN A 239 -24.19 1.73 -41.95
CA ASN A 239 -23.45 2.97 -41.79
C ASN A 239 -23.20 3.34 -40.32
N SER A 240 -23.59 2.49 -39.37
CA SER A 240 -23.25 2.71 -37.96
C SER A 240 -21.73 2.63 -37.76
N PRO A 241 -21.13 3.48 -36.89
CA PRO A 241 -19.69 3.48 -36.68
C PRO A 241 -19.25 2.09 -36.22
N PRO A 242 -18.24 1.48 -36.88
CA PRO A 242 -17.87 0.08 -36.68
C PRO A 242 -17.14 -0.16 -35.35
N PHE A 243 -16.75 0.90 -34.64
CA PHE A 243 -15.92 0.83 -33.45
C PHE A 243 -16.72 1.24 -32.22
N PHE A 244 -17.06 0.25 -31.39
CA PHE A 244 -17.84 0.43 -30.17
C PHE A 244 -16.95 0.57 -28.93
N ARG A 245 -15.74 0.02 -28.98
CA ARG A 245 -14.81 -0.06 -27.86
C ARG A 245 -14.14 1.28 -27.61
N LYS A 246 -14.02 1.69 -26.35
CA LYS A 246 -13.20 2.86 -26.02
C LYS A 246 -11.74 2.44 -25.99
N LEU A 247 -10.91 3.05 -26.84
CA LEU A 247 -9.46 2.83 -26.80
C LEU A 247 -8.90 3.26 -25.45
N ARG A 248 -8.06 2.40 -24.87
CA ARG A 248 -7.47 2.58 -23.55
C ARG A 248 -6.01 2.98 -23.67
N ASP A 249 -5.64 4.04 -22.96
CA ASP A 249 -4.24 4.35 -22.71
C ASP A 249 -3.79 3.55 -21.46
N TYR A 250 -3.16 2.41 -21.70
CA TYR A 250 -2.69 1.52 -20.62
C TYR A 250 -1.61 2.19 -19.76
N GLU A 251 -0.78 3.05 -20.32
CA GLU A 251 0.26 3.77 -19.58
C GLU A 251 -0.37 4.71 -18.56
N SER A 252 -1.30 5.54 -19.02
CA SER A 252 -2.05 6.45 -18.15
C SER A 252 -2.84 5.69 -17.08
N ALA A 253 -3.52 4.59 -17.46
CA ALA A 253 -4.31 3.77 -16.54
C ALA A 253 -3.44 3.11 -15.46
N ILE A 254 -2.32 2.48 -15.85
CA ILE A 254 -1.40 1.82 -14.90
C ILE A 254 -0.78 2.87 -13.97
N ARG A 255 -0.34 4.02 -14.50
CA ARG A 255 0.22 5.10 -13.69
C ARG A 255 -0.80 5.64 -12.68
N HIS A 256 -2.05 5.86 -13.11
CA HIS A 256 -3.13 6.28 -12.22
C HIS A 256 -3.39 5.26 -11.10
N LEU A 257 -3.46 3.97 -11.44
CA LEU A 257 -3.63 2.91 -10.44
C LEU A 257 -2.46 2.82 -9.45
N SER A 258 -1.23 3.00 -9.92
CA SER A 258 -0.04 3.04 -9.05
C SER A 258 -0.08 4.23 -8.09
N LEU A 259 -0.47 5.42 -8.57
CA LEU A 259 -0.65 6.62 -7.73
C LEU A 259 -1.76 6.41 -6.70
N LYS A 260 -2.92 5.88 -7.13
CA LYS A 260 -4.03 5.61 -6.22
C LYS A 260 -3.65 4.58 -5.16
N ARG A 261 -2.84 3.59 -5.52
CA ARG A 261 -2.31 2.61 -4.58
C ARG A 261 -1.39 3.25 -3.56
N ALA A 262 -0.46 4.13 -3.97
CA ALA A 262 0.41 4.84 -3.05
C ALA A 262 -0.42 5.64 -2.02
N GLU A 263 -1.42 6.39 -2.49
CA GLU A 263 -2.36 7.12 -1.62
C GLU A 263 -3.06 6.19 -0.60
N LEU A 264 -3.53 5.02 -1.04
CA LEU A 264 -4.17 4.05 -0.16
C LEU A 264 -3.21 3.44 0.86
N ILE A 265 -1.94 3.22 0.49
CA ILE A 265 -0.91 2.72 1.42
C ILE A 265 -0.64 3.76 2.51
N ASP A 266 -0.53 5.03 2.14
CA ASP A 266 -0.34 6.13 3.09
C ASP A 266 -1.54 6.26 4.04
N GLN A 267 -2.76 6.14 3.51
CA GLN A 267 -3.98 6.12 4.33
C GLN A 267 -4.00 4.95 5.31
N VAL A 268 -3.62 3.74 4.87
CA VAL A 268 -3.53 2.57 5.75
C VAL A 268 -2.50 2.79 6.85
N ALA A 269 -1.34 3.37 6.54
CA ALA A 269 -0.31 3.68 7.53
C ALA A 269 -0.79 4.71 8.56
N ALA A 270 -1.48 5.77 8.11
CA ALA A 270 -2.06 6.78 9.00
C ALA A 270 -3.13 6.18 9.93
N LEU A 271 -4.06 5.40 9.40
CA LEU A 271 -5.09 4.72 10.19
C LEU A 271 -4.50 3.72 11.19
N GLN A 272 -3.41 3.05 10.82
CA GLN A 272 -2.71 2.15 11.74
C GLN A 272 -2.05 2.90 12.88
N ALA A 273 -1.47 4.08 12.62
CA ALA A 273 -0.91 4.95 13.66
C ALA A 273 -2.00 5.47 14.61
N ASP A 274 -3.14 5.89 14.06
CA ASP A 274 -4.29 6.34 14.87
C ASP A 274 -4.87 5.21 15.72
N LYS A 275 -5.00 4.00 15.16
CA LYS A 275 -5.38 2.81 15.92
C LYS A 275 -4.44 2.58 17.10
N ASN A 276 -3.13 2.59 16.87
CA ASN A 276 -2.15 2.37 17.93
C ASN A 276 -2.24 3.44 19.03
N ARG A 277 -2.53 4.70 18.67
CA ARG A 277 -2.75 5.78 19.63
C ARG A 277 -4.01 5.54 20.47
N LEU A 278 -5.10 5.11 19.85
CA LEU A 278 -6.35 4.78 20.56
C LEU A 278 -6.20 3.58 21.48
N ASP A 279 -5.48 2.54 21.04
CA ASP A 279 -5.18 1.36 21.87
C ASP A 279 -4.35 1.74 23.11
N ALA A 280 -3.37 2.64 22.95
CA ALA A 280 -2.60 3.18 24.07
C ALA A 280 -3.47 4.00 25.04
N ALA A 281 -4.32 4.90 24.52
CA ALA A 281 -5.24 5.69 25.34
C ALA A 281 -6.25 4.81 26.09
N LEU A 282 -6.73 3.73 25.47
CA LEU A 282 -7.60 2.75 26.11
C LEU A 282 -6.87 2.02 27.25
N ALA A 283 -5.62 1.60 27.03
CA ALA A 283 -4.81 0.97 28.06
C ALA A 283 -4.55 1.91 29.25
N ASP A 284 -4.33 3.21 28.99
CA ASP A 284 -4.17 4.23 30.03
C ASP A 284 -5.47 4.41 30.83
N SER A 285 -6.60 4.56 30.14
CA SER A 285 -7.92 4.66 30.75
C SER A 285 -8.27 3.45 31.63
N GLN A 286 -7.90 2.23 31.20
CA GLN A 286 -8.07 1.02 32.01
C GLN A 286 -7.19 1.01 33.26
N ARG A 287 -5.95 1.49 33.17
CA ARG A 287 -5.06 1.63 34.34
C ARG A 287 -5.60 2.65 35.33
N GLU A 288 -6.12 3.77 34.85
CA GLU A 288 -6.78 4.77 35.71
C GLU A 288 -8.01 4.18 36.39
N ALA A 289 -8.88 3.46 35.67
CA ALA A 289 -10.05 2.80 36.25
C ALA A 289 -9.65 1.83 37.37
N GLN A 290 -8.65 0.98 37.15
CA GLN A 290 -8.14 0.07 38.16
C GLN A 290 -7.56 0.80 39.38
N ALA A 291 -6.84 1.91 39.19
CA ALA A 291 -6.34 2.72 40.29
C ALA A 291 -7.48 3.34 41.10
N ARG A 292 -8.54 3.82 40.44
CA ARG A 292 -9.75 4.32 41.10
C ARG A 292 -10.48 3.24 41.89
N ASP A 293 -10.60 2.03 41.34
CA ASP A 293 -11.21 0.90 42.06
C ASP A 293 -10.43 0.55 43.34
N GLN A 294 -9.10 0.60 43.29
CA GLN A 294 -8.24 0.41 44.46
C GLN A 294 -8.40 1.54 45.48
N GLU A 295 -8.47 2.79 45.04
CA GLU A 295 -8.75 3.95 45.91
C GLU A 295 -10.11 3.80 46.60
N ILE A 296 -11.15 3.44 45.86
CA ILE A 296 -12.51 3.21 46.40
C ILE A 296 -12.48 2.12 47.46
N ALA A 297 -11.84 0.98 47.18
CA ALA A 297 -11.73 -0.12 48.13
C ALA A 297 -11.00 0.31 49.42
N ARG A 298 -9.92 1.08 49.29
CA ARG A 298 -9.19 1.63 50.43
C ARG A 298 -10.06 2.59 51.25
N PHE A 299 -10.76 3.52 50.60
CA PHE A 299 -11.63 4.47 51.30
C PHE A 299 -12.82 3.80 51.99
N GLN A 300 -13.34 2.71 51.44
CA GLN A 300 -14.37 1.90 52.11
C GLN A 300 -13.83 1.29 53.41
N GLN A 301 -12.59 0.80 53.44
CA GLN A 301 -11.96 0.29 54.65
C GLN A 301 -11.70 1.39 55.68
N GLU A 302 -11.18 2.54 55.23
CA GLU A 302 -10.95 3.71 56.10
C GLU A 302 -12.27 4.24 56.70
N LEU A 303 -13.35 4.25 55.91
CA LEU A 303 -14.69 4.62 56.38
C LEU A 303 -15.18 3.67 57.49
N GLN A 304 -15.10 2.35 57.28
CA GLN A 304 -15.50 1.36 58.29
C GLN A 304 -14.71 1.52 59.59
N ARG A 305 -13.41 1.80 59.49
CA ARG A 305 -12.57 2.07 60.67
C ARG A 305 -13.00 3.34 61.38
N ALA A 306 -13.25 4.41 60.65
CA ALA A 306 -13.70 5.68 61.21
C ALA A 306 -15.07 5.55 61.90
N GLU A 307 -15.99 4.76 61.34
CA GLU A 307 -17.28 4.44 61.96
C GLU A 307 -17.09 3.68 63.28
N LEU A 308 -16.21 2.67 63.32
CA LEU A 308 -15.90 1.93 64.54
C LEU A 308 -15.26 2.83 65.60
N GLU A 309 -14.30 3.67 65.23
CA GLU A 309 -13.65 4.62 66.14
C GLU A 309 -14.67 5.65 66.68
N ARG A 310 -15.57 6.16 65.83
CA ARG A 310 -16.68 7.02 66.24
C ARG A 310 -17.57 6.32 67.26
N ASP A 311 -17.98 5.09 66.99
CA ASP A 311 -18.88 4.35 67.87
C ASP A 311 -18.21 4.04 69.22
N LEU A 312 -16.91 3.72 69.23
CA LEU A 312 -16.13 3.60 70.47
C LEU A 312 -16.06 4.91 71.25
N ALA A 313 -15.83 6.04 70.58
CA ALA A 313 -15.79 7.35 71.22
C ALA A 313 -17.14 7.74 71.81
N VAL A 314 -18.25 7.51 71.09
CA VAL A 314 -19.62 7.73 71.59
C VAL A 314 -19.91 6.87 72.83
N ASN A 315 -19.52 5.60 72.79
CA ASN A 315 -19.69 4.70 73.94
C ASN A 315 -18.85 5.13 75.15
N HIS A 316 -17.61 5.58 74.92
CA HIS A 316 -16.75 6.08 75.99
C HIS A 316 -17.30 7.37 76.60
N LEU A 317 -17.74 8.32 75.78
CA LEU A 317 -18.38 9.56 76.23
C LEU A 317 -19.58 9.25 77.14
N LYS A 318 -20.46 8.35 76.71
CA LYS A 318 -21.60 7.90 77.53
C LYS A 318 -21.17 7.31 78.87
N ALA A 319 -20.13 6.46 78.88
CA ALA A 319 -19.61 5.88 80.12
C ALA A 319 -19.02 6.94 81.08
N VAL A 320 -18.40 8.00 80.52
CA VAL A 320 -17.91 9.15 81.29
C VAL A 320 -19.08 9.95 81.86
N GLU A 321 -20.13 10.21 81.06
CA GLU A 321 -21.35 10.88 81.51
C GLU A 321 -22.06 10.11 82.63
N ASP A 322 -22.19 8.78 82.50
CA ASP A 322 -22.75 7.91 83.53
C ASP A 322 -21.92 7.93 84.82
N THR A 323 -20.59 7.98 84.69
CA THR A 323 -19.68 8.08 85.84
C THR A 323 -19.77 9.44 86.51
N LEU A 324 -19.83 10.52 85.73
CA LEU A 324 -20.04 11.88 86.23
C LEU A 324 -21.37 11.99 86.98
N SER A 325 -22.44 11.40 86.45
CA SER A 325 -23.76 11.35 87.09
C SER A 325 -23.72 10.60 88.44
N ARG A 326 -23.06 9.44 88.49
CA ARG A 326 -22.86 8.68 89.74
C ARG A 326 -22.04 9.45 90.78
N VAL A 327 -20.92 10.05 90.37
CA VAL A 327 -20.06 10.84 91.26
C VAL A 327 -20.79 12.08 91.77
N THR A 328 -21.60 12.72 90.93
CA THR A 328 -22.44 13.87 91.32
C THR A 328 -23.46 13.46 92.37
N THR A 329 -24.19 12.36 92.15
CA THR A 329 -25.13 11.80 93.13
C THR A 329 -24.45 11.43 94.45
N ALA A 330 -23.27 10.79 94.39
CA ALA A 330 -22.50 10.40 95.57
C ALA A 330 -22.00 11.62 96.36
N ARG A 331 -21.51 12.66 95.67
CA ARG A 331 -21.14 13.95 96.26
C ARG A 331 -22.32 14.58 96.97
N ASP A 332 -23.48 14.65 96.33
CA ASP A 332 -24.67 15.29 96.91
C ASP A 332 -25.17 14.51 98.13
N THR A 333 -25.13 13.18 98.09
CA THR A 333 -25.42 12.31 99.24
C THR A 333 -24.45 12.57 100.41
N LEU A 334 -23.14 12.69 100.14
CA LEU A 334 -22.14 13.00 101.16
C LEU A 334 -22.33 14.39 101.77
N ILE A 335 -22.69 15.39 100.96
CA ILE A 335 -23.02 16.74 101.45
C ILE A 335 -24.19 16.66 102.43
N GLU A 336 -25.23 15.90 102.10
CA GLU A 336 -26.40 15.75 102.96
C GLU A 336 -26.08 14.97 104.25
N GLN A 337 -25.34 13.87 104.16
CA GLN A 337 -24.86 13.12 105.33
C GLN A 337 -24.03 14.00 106.26
N ASN A 338 -23.08 14.77 105.70
CA ASN A 338 -22.26 15.69 106.49
C ASN A 338 -23.10 16.76 107.18
N ARG A 339 -24.17 17.26 106.55
CA ARG A 339 -25.11 18.20 107.19
C ARG A 339 -25.83 17.56 108.37
N VAL A 340 -26.33 16.33 108.21
CA VAL A 340 -26.99 15.58 109.29
C VAL A 340 -26.02 15.35 110.45
N THR A 341 -24.82 14.83 110.18
CA THR A 341 -23.79 14.59 111.21
C THR A 341 -23.35 15.88 111.90
N ALA A 342 -23.19 16.98 111.17
CA ALA A 342 -22.90 18.29 111.77
C ALA A 342 -24.04 18.75 112.70
N GLY A 343 -25.30 18.51 112.31
CA GLY A 343 -26.47 18.74 113.15
C GLY A 343 -26.48 17.88 114.42
N GLU A 344 -26.15 16.59 114.31
CA GLU A 344 -26.03 15.68 115.46
C GLU A 344 -24.91 16.10 116.42
N ILE A 345 -23.75 16.51 115.89
CA ILE A 345 -22.64 17.04 116.69
C ILE A 345 -23.09 18.31 117.42
N ALA A 346 -23.77 19.24 116.74
CA ALA A 346 -24.30 20.45 117.37
C ALA A 346 -25.30 20.12 118.48
N GLN A 347 -26.21 19.17 118.27
CA GLN A 347 -27.13 18.70 119.31
C GLN A 347 -26.40 18.02 120.49
N ALA A 348 -25.36 17.24 120.22
CA ALA A 348 -24.55 16.60 121.25
C ALA A 348 -23.77 17.62 122.06
N GLN A 349 -23.20 18.64 121.40
CA GLN A 349 -22.53 19.78 122.03
C GLN A 349 -23.50 20.58 122.91
N GLU A 350 -24.71 20.86 122.42
CA GLU A 350 -25.75 21.54 123.18
C GLU A 350 -26.17 20.73 124.43
N LYS A 351 -26.41 19.42 124.27
CA LYS A 351 -26.70 18.53 125.42
C LYS A 351 -25.54 18.49 126.42
N ALA A 352 -24.30 18.41 125.94
CA ALA A 352 -23.12 18.45 126.81
C ALA A 352 -23.03 19.79 127.54
N TYR A 353 -23.32 20.90 126.87
CA TYR A 353 -23.38 22.23 127.47
C TYR A 353 -24.44 22.29 128.57
N GLN A 354 -25.65 21.79 128.31
CA GLN A 354 -26.74 21.71 129.29
C GLN A 354 -26.38 20.84 130.50
N LEU A 355 -25.73 19.69 130.28
CA LEU A 355 -25.26 18.81 131.36
C LEU A 355 -24.17 19.48 132.20
N ILE A 356 -23.23 20.18 131.56
CA ILE A 356 -22.21 20.97 132.27
C ILE A 356 -22.90 22.06 133.08
N GLU A 357 -23.85 22.79 132.50
CA GLU A 357 -24.56 23.85 133.20
C GLU A 357 -25.38 23.31 134.39
N GLN A 358 -26.07 22.17 134.22
CA GLN A 358 -26.75 21.47 135.31
C GLN A 358 -25.78 21.05 136.42
N ARG A 359 -24.59 20.55 136.05
CA ARG A 359 -23.55 20.14 137.00
C ARG A 359 -22.92 21.34 137.71
N VAL A 360 -22.72 22.46 137.00
CA VAL A 360 -22.27 23.72 137.57
C VAL A 360 -23.32 24.26 138.53
N ARG A 361 -24.61 24.21 138.18
CA ARG A 361 -25.71 24.61 139.08
C ARG A 361 -25.81 23.70 140.31
N SER A 362 -25.68 22.38 140.15
CA SER A 362 -25.70 21.46 141.30
C SER A 362 -24.47 21.64 142.19
N MET A 363 -23.29 21.91 141.61
CA MET A 363 -22.10 22.28 142.38
C MET A 363 -22.24 23.63 143.08
N ALA A 364 -22.83 24.65 142.44
CA ALA A 364 -23.14 25.93 143.06
C ALA A 364 -24.18 25.81 144.18
N GLN A 365 -25.14 24.88 144.07
CA GLN A 365 -26.08 24.55 145.15
C GLN A 365 -25.41 23.79 146.31
N VAL A 366 -24.46 22.89 146.02
CA VAL A 366 -23.61 22.27 147.03
C VAL A 366 -22.72 23.33 147.71
N GLU A 367 -22.22 24.32 146.97
CA GLU A 367 -21.43 25.42 147.51
C GLU A 367 -22.28 26.41 148.32
N GLN A 368 -23.56 26.62 147.95
CA GLN A 368 -24.55 27.33 148.77
C GLN A 368 -24.98 26.54 150.03
N GLN A 369 -25.03 25.20 149.98
CA GLN A 369 -25.26 24.37 151.17
C GLN A 369 -24.04 24.30 152.08
N VAL A 370 -22.82 24.32 151.53
CA VAL A 370 -21.57 24.44 152.30
C VAL A 370 -21.45 25.83 152.93
N SER A 371 -21.88 26.88 152.23
CA SER A 371 -21.93 28.26 152.76
C SER A 371 -23.02 28.46 153.83
N GLN A 372 -24.11 27.69 153.81
CA GLN A 372 -25.09 27.67 154.91
C GLN A 372 -24.61 26.83 156.11
N HIS A 373 -23.63 25.95 155.94
CA HIS A 373 -23.01 25.19 157.04
C HIS A 373 -21.73 25.83 157.63
N THR A 374 -21.20 26.91 157.04
CA THR A 374 -20.04 27.66 157.55
C THR A 374 -20.38 29.01 158.21
N THR A 375 -21.64 29.23 158.60
CA THR A 375 -22.04 30.30 159.55
C THR A 375 -22.69 29.74 160.82
N ALA A 376 -22.14 28.65 161.38
CA ALA A 376 -22.58 28.10 162.67
C ALA A 376 -21.44 27.54 163.56
N ALA A 377 -20.18 27.91 163.30
CA ALA A 377 -19.09 27.55 164.21
C ALA A 377 -17.93 28.54 164.09
N GLY A 378 -17.82 29.44 165.08
CA GLY A 378 -16.55 30.11 165.37
C GLY A 378 -16.64 31.60 165.69
N ALA A 379 -17.08 31.94 166.90
CA ALA A 379 -16.59 33.12 167.63
C ALA A 379 -16.99 33.03 169.13
N GLN A 380 -16.42 32.04 169.83
CA GLN A 380 -16.03 32.19 171.23
C GLN A 380 -14.55 32.54 171.23
N ASN A 381 -14.28 33.84 171.30
CA ASN A 381 -13.19 34.54 172.02
C ASN A 381 -13.02 35.94 171.45
#